data_AF-A0A8X6MT97-F1
#
_entry.id   AF-A0A8X6MT97-F1
#
_cell.length_a   1.000
_cell.length_b   1.000
_cell.length_c   1.000
_cell.angle_alpha   90.00
_cell.angle_beta   90.00
_cell.angle_gamma   90.00
#
_symmetry.space_group_name_H-M   'P 1'
#
loop_
_entity.id
_entity.type
_entity.pdbx_description
1 polymer ?
#
loop_
_entity_poly.entity_id
_entity_poly.type
_entity_poly.pdbx_seq_one_letter_code
_entity_poly.pdbx_strand_id
1 'polypeptide(L)'
;PGGPSKQKIKRGGNIKSLDSKPGLYTMYKPFLSKDKDILKKVIKGIQADKSNESQNTILRHYLLELTQSFMIPLERYMASLMPLQKNISPHKDTPIPSPFNPDDFLKSIEQSGPQLTSGIKGNWSGLYRRFFRSANFAGWYDMRYKEVVHKLQGLHIQAISEANMMEWIRDKQEVEIVDLVLRLRKKLLAAESGKLSLPEKTVEKLQSHINNIIQTLPEDLQNILN
;
A
#
# COMPACT_ATOMS: atom_id res chain seq x y z
N PRO A 1 4.90 19.58 22.63
CA PRO A 1 6.26 20.05 22.96
C PRO A 1 7.21 18.86 23.21
N GLY A 2 7.89 18.37 22.18
CA GLY A 2 8.88 17.29 22.29
C GLY A 2 10.14 17.69 21.53
N GLY A 3 11.11 18.28 22.25
CA GLY A 3 12.38 18.73 21.68
C GLY A 3 13.26 17.57 21.19
N PRO A 4 14.26 17.85 20.33
CA PRO A 4 15.08 16.82 19.72
C PRO A 4 15.95 16.14 20.78
N SER A 5 15.91 14.81 20.79
CA SER A 5 16.80 14.00 21.65
C SER A 5 18.25 14.24 21.23
N LYS A 6 18.96 15.06 22.02
CA LYS A 6 20.38 15.35 21.86
C LYS A 6 21.17 14.03 21.83
N GLN A 7 21.70 13.68 20.67
CA GLN A 7 22.75 12.66 20.57
C GLN A 7 23.95 13.15 21.39
N LYS A 8 24.12 12.61 22.60
CA LYS A 8 25.29 12.89 23.43
C LYS A 8 26.51 12.23 22.79
N ILE A 9 27.32 13.01 22.10
CA ILE A 9 28.73 12.68 21.86
C ILE A 9 29.39 12.72 23.24
N LYS A 10 29.58 11.56 23.87
CA LYS A 10 30.37 11.47 25.10
C LYS A 10 31.83 11.78 24.75
N ARG A 11 32.31 12.94 25.20
CA ARG A 11 33.75 13.21 25.31
C ARG A 11 34.36 12.21 26.31
N GLY A 12 35.55 11.74 25.96
CA GLY A 12 36.22 10.60 26.57
C GLY A 12 36.38 10.71 28.08
N GLY A 13 35.96 9.65 28.76
CA GLY A 13 36.24 9.38 30.16
C GLY A 13 36.07 7.88 30.37
N ASN A 14 37.18 7.16 30.37
CA ASN A 14 37.34 5.72 30.61
C ASN A 14 36.99 4.74 29.47
N ILE A 15 37.50 4.99 28.27
CA ILE A 15 37.85 3.90 27.34
C ILE A 15 39.32 3.57 27.62
N LYS A 16 39.62 2.39 28.17
CA LYS A 16 41.01 1.91 28.31
C LYS A 16 41.62 1.85 26.91
N SER A 17 42.62 2.70 26.67
CA SER A 17 43.03 3.18 25.34
C SER A 17 44.02 2.30 24.58
N LEU A 18 44.07 0.98 24.84
CA LEU A 18 45.08 0.11 24.20
C LEU A 18 44.51 -1.03 23.34
N ASP A 19 43.20 -1.21 23.26
CA ASP A 19 42.63 -2.33 22.47
C ASP A 19 41.31 -2.02 21.75
N SER A 20 40.98 -0.74 21.61
CA SER A 20 39.75 -0.31 20.93
C SER A 20 39.97 -0.25 19.42
N LYS A 21 39.52 -1.29 18.70
CA LYS A 21 39.49 -1.29 17.24
C LYS A 21 38.75 -0.05 16.72
N PRO A 22 39.27 0.67 15.71
CA PRO A 22 38.59 1.85 15.17
C PRO A 22 37.16 1.49 14.73
N GLY A 23 36.17 2.25 15.18
CA GLY A 23 34.76 2.00 14.90
C GLY A 23 33.78 2.92 15.62
N LEU A 24 32.53 2.90 15.17
CA LEU A 24 31.42 3.58 15.82
C LEU A 24 30.88 2.72 16.96
N TYR A 25 30.99 3.20 18.19
CA TYR A 25 30.42 2.55 19.37
C TYR A 25 29.03 3.11 19.64
N THR A 26 28.02 2.24 19.64
CA THR A 26 26.63 2.60 19.94
C THR A 26 26.03 1.60 20.92
N MET A 27 25.18 2.10 21.82
CA MET A 27 24.36 1.26 22.71
C MET A 27 23.15 0.66 21.98
N TYR A 28 22.95 1.04 20.71
CA TYR A 28 21.86 0.53 19.88
C TYR A 28 22.02 -0.98 19.65
N LYS A 29 20.98 -1.74 19.99
CA LYS A 29 20.88 -3.16 19.70
C LYS A 29 20.15 -3.34 18.36
N PRO A 30 20.82 -3.82 17.30
CA PRO A 30 20.15 -4.07 16.03
C PRO A 30 19.15 -5.22 16.15
N PHE A 31 18.04 -5.14 15.42
CA PHE A 31 17.06 -6.23 15.33
C PHE A 31 17.57 -7.40 14.50
N LEU A 32 18.35 -7.10 13.45
CA LEU A 32 18.84 -8.07 12.48
C LEU A 32 20.36 -8.23 12.59
N SER A 33 20.83 -9.43 12.26
CA SER A 33 22.26 -9.73 12.18
C SER A 33 22.90 -9.05 10.98
N LYS A 34 24.18 -8.69 11.10
CA LYS A 34 24.96 -8.20 9.96
C LYS A 34 25.11 -9.30 8.91
N ASP A 35 24.90 -8.92 7.66
CA ASP A 35 25.25 -9.76 6.52
C ASP A 35 26.77 -9.70 6.32
N LYS A 36 27.45 -10.83 6.52
CA LYS A 36 28.91 -10.92 6.43
C LYS A 36 29.38 -10.97 4.98
N ASP A 37 28.54 -11.39 4.05
CA ASP A 37 28.94 -11.64 2.67
C ASP A 37 28.96 -10.35 1.87
N ILE A 38 27.97 -9.47 2.06
CA ILE A 38 28.04 -8.11 1.52
C ILE A 38 29.23 -7.33 2.08
N LEU A 39 29.51 -7.45 3.38
CA LEU A 39 30.66 -6.80 4.01
C LEU A 39 31.98 -7.27 3.40
N LYS A 40 32.15 -8.59 3.20
CA LYS A 40 33.32 -9.15 2.52
C LYS A 40 33.43 -8.65 1.07
N LYS A 41 32.32 -8.59 0.33
CA LYS A 41 32.31 -8.11 -1.06
C LYS A 41 32.77 -6.65 -1.14
N VAL A 42 32.29 -5.79 -0.25
CA VAL A 42 32.66 -4.37 -0.19
C VAL A 42 34.12 -4.20 0.21
N ILE A 43 34.57 -4.88 1.28
CA ILE A 43 35.97 -4.81 1.74
C ILE A 43 36.94 -5.26 0.65
N LYS A 44 36.66 -6.40 0.00
CA LYS A 44 37.47 -6.89 -1.13
C LYS A 44 37.47 -5.90 -2.30
N GLY A 45 36.34 -5.24 -2.53
CA GLY A 45 36.21 -4.22 -3.55
C GLY A 45 37.10 -3.00 -3.32
N ILE A 46 37.17 -2.55 -2.07
CA ILE A 46 38.06 -1.45 -1.64
C ILE A 46 39.53 -1.88 -1.71
N GLN A 47 39.86 -3.09 -1.26
CA GLN A 47 41.23 -3.63 -1.33
C GLN A 47 41.74 -3.82 -2.76
N ALA A 48 40.83 -4.06 -3.71
CA ALA A 48 41.14 -4.21 -5.12
C ALA A 48 41.07 -2.87 -5.90
N ASP A 49 41.08 -1.73 -5.19
CA ASP A 49 41.03 -0.37 -5.75
C ASP A 49 39.92 -0.16 -6.80
N LYS A 50 38.77 -0.84 -6.59
CA LYS A 50 37.62 -0.67 -7.49
C LYS A 50 37.06 0.74 -7.32
N SER A 51 36.57 1.31 -8.43
CA SER A 51 35.93 2.62 -8.42
C SER A 51 34.83 2.71 -7.35
N ASN A 52 34.75 3.88 -6.70
CA ASN A 52 33.72 4.17 -5.71
C ASN A 52 32.31 3.97 -6.28
N GLU A 53 32.12 4.23 -7.57
CA GLU A 53 30.85 4.00 -8.28
C GLU A 53 30.45 2.53 -8.30
N SER A 54 31.40 1.63 -8.57
CA SER A 54 31.14 0.18 -8.56
C SER A 54 30.73 -0.30 -7.17
N GLN A 55 31.39 0.20 -6.11
CA GLN A 55 31.03 -0.12 -4.72
C GLN A 55 29.65 0.42 -4.35
N ASN A 56 29.36 1.66 -4.74
CA ASN A 56 28.05 2.27 -4.52
C ASN A 56 26.94 1.48 -5.21
N THR A 57 27.17 1.00 -6.43
CA THR A 57 26.20 0.17 -7.16
C THR A 57 25.91 -1.14 -6.43
N ILE A 58 26.93 -1.82 -5.91
CA ILE A 58 26.76 -3.06 -5.11
C ILE A 58 25.91 -2.78 -3.86
N LEU A 59 26.21 -1.70 -3.15
CA LEU A 59 25.46 -1.32 -1.95
C LEU A 59 24.00 -0.95 -2.25
N ARG A 60 23.76 -0.19 -3.33
CA ARG A 60 22.40 0.19 -3.73
C ARG A 60 21.54 -1.04 -4.09
N HIS A 61 22.09 -1.97 -4.86
CA HIS A 61 21.40 -3.22 -5.19
C HIS A 61 21.05 -4.02 -3.94
N TYR A 62 22.04 -4.21 -3.05
CA TYR A 62 21.83 -4.93 -1.81
C TYR A 62 20.73 -4.29 -0.92
N LEU A 63 20.76 -2.97 -0.76
CA LEU A 63 19.75 -2.27 0.04
C LEU A 63 18.37 -2.30 -0.60
N LEU A 64 18.29 -2.27 -1.94
CA LEU A 64 17.04 -2.40 -2.68
C LEU A 64 16.43 -3.80 -2.49
N GLU A 65 17.22 -4.87 -2.67
CA GLU A 65 16.79 -6.25 -2.47
C GLU A 65 16.31 -6.48 -1.03
N LEU A 66 17.04 -5.93 -0.05
CA LEU A 66 16.66 -6.03 1.35
C LEU A 66 15.35 -5.29 1.63
N THR A 67 15.16 -4.11 1.03
CA THR A 67 13.92 -3.34 1.16
C THR A 67 12.75 -4.10 0.54
N GLN A 68 12.91 -4.66 -0.66
CA GLN A 68 11.88 -5.47 -1.31
C GLN A 68 11.52 -6.69 -0.45
N SER A 69 12.52 -7.41 0.04
CA SER A 69 12.32 -8.55 0.94
C SER A 69 11.53 -8.17 2.20
N PHE A 70 11.80 -7.00 2.76
CA PHE A 70 11.07 -6.44 3.89
C PHE A 70 9.63 -6.01 3.53
N MET A 71 9.40 -5.51 2.33
CA MET A 71 8.07 -5.02 1.92
C MET A 71 7.13 -6.13 1.45
N ILE A 72 7.63 -7.21 0.83
CA ILE A 72 6.81 -8.30 0.27
C ILE A 72 5.74 -8.83 1.25
N PRO A 73 6.05 -9.14 2.53
CA PRO A 73 5.03 -9.62 3.47
C PRO A 73 3.94 -8.58 3.75
N LEU A 74 4.30 -7.29 3.82
CA LEU A 74 3.35 -6.20 4.03
C LEU A 74 2.40 -6.08 2.85
N GLU A 75 2.92 -6.16 1.62
CA GLU A 75 2.11 -6.11 0.41
C GLU A 75 1.18 -7.33 0.29
N ARG A 76 1.68 -8.51 0.64
CA ARG A 76 0.87 -9.74 0.66
C ARG A 76 -0.27 -9.62 1.68
N TYR A 77 0.01 -9.10 2.86
CA TYR A 77 -1.02 -8.89 3.88
C TYR A 77 -2.04 -7.83 3.44
N MET A 78 -1.59 -6.70 2.85
CA MET A 78 -2.49 -5.71 2.25
C MET A 78 -3.43 -6.35 1.21
N ALA A 79 -2.89 -7.20 0.34
CA ALA A 79 -3.68 -7.91 -0.67
C ALA A 79 -4.71 -8.85 -0.03
N SER A 80 -4.40 -9.47 1.12
CA SER A 80 -5.34 -10.34 1.84
C SER A 80 -6.50 -9.58 2.51
N LEU A 81 -6.33 -8.28 2.77
CA LEU A 81 -7.38 -7.42 3.32
C LEU A 81 -8.40 -6.98 2.25
N MET A 82 -8.12 -7.26 0.98
CA MET A 82 -9.02 -6.95 -0.13
C MET A 82 -10.28 -7.82 -0.06
N PRO A 83 -11.47 -7.23 -0.24
CA PRO A 83 -12.68 -8.02 -0.41
C PRO A 83 -12.57 -8.84 -1.70
N LEU A 84 -13.08 -10.08 -1.66
CA LEU A 84 -13.13 -10.95 -2.82
C LEU A 84 -14.01 -10.32 -3.92
N GLN A 85 -13.62 -10.44 -5.18
CA GLN A 85 -14.36 -9.86 -6.31
C GLN A 85 -15.84 -10.29 -6.36
N LYS A 86 -16.14 -11.54 -5.97
CA LYS A 86 -17.51 -12.06 -5.88
C LYS A 86 -18.41 -11.31 -4.87
N ASN A 87 -17.83 -10.58 -3.94
CA ASN A 87 -18.56 -9.77 -2.96
C ASN A 87 -18.79 -8.32 -3.44
N ILE A 88 -18.23 -7.94 -4.59
CA ILE A 88 -18.44 -6.63 -5.21
C ILE A 88 -19.75 -6.69 -5.98
N SER A 89 -20.84 -6.32 -5.33
CA SER A 89 -22.16 -6.25 -5.97
C SER A 89 -22.31 -4.91 -6.70
N PRO A 90 -22.90 -4.89 -7.91
CA PRO A 90 -23.31 -3.67 -8.60
C PRO A 90 -24.30 -2.81 -7.80
N HIS A 91 -25.11 -3.46 -6.96
CA HIS A 91 -26.28 -2.87 -6.31
C HIS A 91 -26.03 -2.42 -4.86
N LYS A 92 -24.86 -2.72 -4.31
CA LYS A 92 -24.43 -2.29 -2.97
C LYS A 92 -23.31 -1.27 -3.08
N ASP A 93 -23.04 -0.55 -1.99
CA ASP A 93 -21.92 0.38 -1.98
C ASP A 93 -20.58 -0.32 -2.21
N THR A 94 -19.60 0.44 -2.68
CA THR A 94 -18.24 -0.07 -2.90
C THR A 94 -17.70 -0.63 -1.59
N PRO A 95 -17.25 -1.89 -1.54
CA PRO A 95 -16.80 -2.48 -0.30
C PRO A 95 -15.55 -1.75 0.20
N ILE A 96 -15.45 -1.61 1.52
CA ILE A 96 -14.32 -0.99 2.20
C ILE A 96 -13.26 -2.07 2.46
N PRO A 97 -11.96 -1.78 2.26
CA PRO A 97 -10.89 -2.71 2.63
C PRO A 97 -10.95 -3.04 4.13
N SER A 98 -10.60 -4.27 4.50
CA SER A 98 -10.50 -4.63 5.91
C SER A 98 -9.40 -3.79 6.60
N PRO A 99 -9.59 -3.37 7.86
CA PRO A 99 -8.60 -2.56 8.56
C PRO A 99 -7.30 -3.35 8.74
N PHE A 100 -6.16 -2.65 8.70
CA PHE A 100 -4.87 -3.28 8.96
C PHE A 100 -4.72 -3.58 10.44
N ASN A 101 -4.53 -4.86 10.78
CA ASN A 101 -4.22 -5.28 12.15
C ASN A 101 -2.72 -5.64 12.28
N PRO A 102 -1.92 -4.84 13.00
CA PRO A 102 -0.51 -5.12 13.23
C PRO A 102 -0.27 -6.49 13.89
N ASP A 103 -1.14 -6.92 14.79
CA ASP A 103 -0.94 -8.18 15.53
C ASP A 103 -1.17 -9.39 14.64
N ASP A 104 -2.19 -9.35 13.77
CA ASP A 104 -2.45 -10.43 12.82
C ASP A 104 -1.37 -10.50 11.75
N PHE A 105 -0.88 -9.34 11.29
CA PHE A 105 0.29 -9.28 10.44
C PHE A 105 1.51 -9.93 11.12
N LEU A 106 1.80 -9.59 12.37
CA LEU A 106 2.96 -10.14 13.08
C LEU A 106 2.87 -11.65 13.29
N LYS A 107 1.67 -12.23 13.45
CA LYS A 107 1.46 -13.68 13.47
C LYS A 107 1.81 -14.31 12.10
N SER A 108 1.42 -13.65 11.01
CA SER A 108 1.71 -14.14 9.65
C SER A 108 3.21 -14.13 9.30
N ILE A 109 4.02 -13.28 9.96
CA ILE A 109 5.46 -13.17 9.71
C ILE A 109 6.21 -14.46 10.04
N GLU A 110 5.73 -15.27 10.99
CA GLU A 110 6.40 -16.54 11.32
C GLU A 110 6.35 -17.53 10.15
N GLN A 111 5.24 -17.52 9.39
CA GLN A 111 5.01 -18.43 8.26
C GLN A 111 5.38 -17.82 6.90
N SER A 112 5.25 -16.51 6.73
CA SER A 112 5.37 -15.79 5.45
C SER A 112 6.26 -14.55 5.53
N GLY A 113 7.23 -14.53 6.43
CA GLY A 113 8.09 -13.37 6.65
C GLY A 113 9.27 -13.25 5.68
N PRO A 114 10.09 -12.19 5.83
CA PRO A 114 11.25 -11.91 4.99
C PRO A 114 12.32 -12.99 5.02
N GLN A 115 12.29 -13.91 5.98
CA GLN A 115 13.19 -15.06 6.04
C GLN A 115 13.08 -15.97 4.80
N LEU A 116 11.99 -15.89 4.04
CA LEU A 116 11.79 -16.65 2.81
C LEU A 116 12.55 -16.04 1.61
N THR A 117 12.82 -14.74 1.65
CA THR A 117 13.44 -13.98 0.55
C THR A 117 14.81 -13.42 0.92
N SER A 118 15.14 -13.35 2.21
CA SER A 118 16.40 -12.85 2.74
C SER A 118 17.06 -13.89 3.65
N GLY A 119 18.37 -14.11 3.46
CA GLY A 119 19.19 -14.95 4.34
C GLY A 119 19.51 -14.31 5.70
N ILE A 120 19.04 -13.08 5.97
CA ILE A 120 19.35 -12.34 7.19
C ILE A 120 18.51 -12.86 8.35
N LYS A 121 19.21 -13.23 9.43
CA LYS A 121 18.59 -13.73 10.66
C LYS A 121 18.38 -12.61 11.67
N GLY A 122 17.40 -12.77 12.55
CA GLY A 122 17.17 -11.87 13.66
C GLY A 122 15.69 -11.67 13.99
N ASN A 123 15.42 -10.63 14.77
CA ASN A 123 14.10 -10.29 15.25
C ASN A 123 13.33 -9.43 14.24
N TRP A 124 12.81 -10.07 13.19
CA TRP A 124 11.98 -9.42 12.16
C TRP A 124 10.71 -8.80 12.76
N SER A 125 10.03 -9.49 13.68
CA SER A 125 8.82 -8.97 14.33
C SER A 125 9.08 -7.67 15.10
N GLY A 126 10.21 -7.58 15.79
CA GLY A 126 10.67 -6.35 16.46
C GLY A 126 10.95 -5.21 15.48
N LEU A 127 11.53 -5.52 14.32
CA LEU A 127 11.79 -4.52 13.28
C LEU A 127 10.46 -3.96 12.71
N TYR A 128 9.49 -4.82 12.39
CA TYR A 128 8.16 -4.39 11.93
C TYR A 128 7.42 -3.57 12.97
N ARG A 129 7.44 -3.96 14.26
CA ARG A 129 6.85 -3.15 15.35
C ARG A 129 7.44 -1.75 15.40
N ARG A 130 8.74 -1.60 15.18
CA ARG A 130 9.38 -0.28 15.10
C ARG A 130 8.97 0.47 13.83
N PHE A 131 8.88 -0.23 12.70
CA PHE A 131 8.48 0.37 11.43
C PHE A 131 7.06 0.93 11.48
N PHE A 132 6.11 0.23 12.11
CA PHE A 132 4.73 0.70 12.27
C PHE A 132 4.60 2.00 13.06
N ARG A 133 5.58 2.32 13.90
CA ARG A 133 5.63 3.58 14.66
C ARG A 133 6.31 4.73 13.89
N SER A 134 6.76 4.48 12.67
CA SER A 134 7.49 5.45 11.86
C SER A 134 6.58 6.17 10.86
N ALA A 135 6.93 7.41 10.51
CA ALA A 135 6.25 8.17 9.47
C ALA A 135 6.30 7.48 8.09
N ASN A 136 7.34 6.68 7.85
CA ASN A 136 7.48 5.92 6.60
C ASN A 136 6.35 4.90 6.44
N PHE A 137 5.95 4.22 7.53
CA PHE A 137 4.82 3.30 7.48
C PHE A 137 3.51 4.06 7.27
N ALA A 138 3.30 5.17 7.97
CA ALA A 138 2.09 5.98 7.79
C ALA A 138 1.93 6.44 6.34
N GLY A 139 2.98 7.01 5.75
CA GLY A 139 2.96 7.45 4.34
C GLY A 139 2.76 6.30 3.36
N TRP A 140 3.45 5.17 3.58
CA TRP A 140 3.27 3.97 2.75
C TRP A 140 1.85 3.40 2.86
N TYR A 141 1.31 3.30 4.07
CA TYR A 141 -0.03 2.76 4.31
C TYR A 141 -1.11 3.64 3.70
N ASP A 142 -1.05 4.95 3.89
CA ASP A 142 -2.02 5.89 3.31
C ASP A 142 -2.02 5.84 1.78
N MET A 143 -0.83 5.78 1.17
CA MET A 143 -0.69 5.62 -0.27
C MET A 143 -1.31 4.30 -0.73
N ARG A 144 -0.95 3.19 -0.06
CA ARG A 144 -1.41 1.85 -0.43
C ARG A 144 -2.91 1.66 -0.22
N TYR A 145 -3.46 2.24 0.84
CA TYR A 145 -4.89 2.24 1.13
C TYR A 145 -5.66 3.00 0.05
N LYS A 146 -5.18 4.17 -0.39
CA LYS A 146 -5.78 4.91 -1.51
C LYS A 146 -5.76 4.12 -2.82
N GLU A 147 -4.62 3.50 -3.16
CA GLU A 147 -4.52 2.63 -4.35
C GLU A 147 -5.56 1.50 -4.31
N VAL A 148 -5.68 0.85 -3.16
CA VAL A 148 -6.64 -0.23 -2.93
C VAL A 148 -8.08 0.27 -3.07
N VAL A 149 -8.43 1.40 -2.46
CA VAL A 149 -9.77 1.99 -2.56
C VAL A 149 -10.10 2.36 -4.00
N HIS A 150 -9.17 2.99 -4.73
CA HIS A 150 -9.37 3.32 -6.14
C HIS A 150 -9.57 2.06 -6.99
N LYS A 151 -8.81 1.00 -6.72
CA LYS A 151 -8.97 -0.29 -7.42
C LYS A 151 -10.35 -0.91 -7.14
N LEU A 152 -10.85 -0.85 -5.90
CA LEU A 152 -12.18 -1.33 -5.56
C LEU A 152 -13.29 -0.52 -6.22
N GLN A 153 -13.14 0.79 -6.28
CA GLN A 153 -14.06 1.67 -7.01
C GLN A 153 -14.10 1.31 -8.49
N GLY A 154 -12.94 1.08 -9.11
CA GLY A 154 -12.86 0.65 -10.51
C GLY A 154 -13.55 -0.69 -10.78
N LEU A 155 -13.27 -1.70 -9.94
CA LEU A 155 -13.93 -3.01 -10.04
C LEU A 155 -15.44 -2.91 -9.85
N HIS A 156 -15.91 -2.06 -8.95
CA HIS A 156 -17.33 -1.86 -8.72
C HIS A 156 -18.02 -1.15 -9.88
N ILE A 157 -17.38 -0.15 -10.50
CA ILE A 157 -17.91 0.51 -11.71
C ILE A 157 -17.98 -0.48 -12.88
N GLN A 158 -16.96 -1.33 -13.03
CA GLN A 158 -16.99 -2.39 -14.02
C GLN A 158 -18.17 -3.35 -13.78
N ALA A 159 -18.39 -3.79 -12.54
CA ALA A 159 -19.53 -4.64 -12.18
C ALA A 159 -20.88 -3.96 -12.50
N ILE A 160 -21.01 -2.65 -12.27
CA ILE A 160 -22.20 -1.87 -12.66
C ILE A 160 -22.40 -1.83 -14.17
N SER A 161 -21.31 -1.63 -14.93
CA SER A 161 -21.38 -1.59 -16.39
C SER A 161 -21.76 -2.95 -17.01
N GLU A 162 -21.47 -4.05 -16.33
CA GLU A 162 -21.82 -5.41 -16.77
C GLU A 162 -23.20 -5.86 -16.29
N ALA A 163 -23.77 -5.18 -15.28
CA ALA A 163 -25.06 -5.51 -14.72
C ALA A 163 -26.23 -5.04 -15.60
N ASN A 164 -27.29 -5.85 -15.66
CA ASN A 164 -28.54 -5.48 -16.30
C ASN A 164 -29.34 -4.52 -15.41
N MET A 165 -29.09 -3.23 -15.54
CA MET A 165 -29.74 -2.22 -14.69
C MET A 165 -31.25 -2.10 -14.94
N MET A 166 -31.72 -2.40 -16.15
CA MET A 166 -33.16 -2.36 -16.49
C MET A 166 -33.96 -3.43 -15.73
N GLU A 167 -33.35 -4.57 -15.44
CA GLU A 167 -33.98 -5.62 -14.64
C GLU A 167 -34.03 -5.22 -13.16
N TRP A 168 -32.98 -4.59 -12.64
CA TRP A 168 -32.91 -4.14 -11.25
C TRP A 168 -33.86 -2.99 -10.91
N ILE A 169 -34.19 -2.15 -11.88
CA ILE A 169 -35.04 -0.97 -11.65
C ILE A 169 -36.52 -1.34 -11.54
N ARG A 170 -36.92 -2.50 -12.08
CA ARG A 170 -38.33 -2.93 -12.19
C ARG A 170 -39.05 -3.03 -10.85
N ASP A 171 -38.33 -3.36 -9.78
CA ASP A 171 -38.86 -3.57 -8.43
C ASP A 171 -38.43 -2.48 -7.42
N LYS A 172 -37.88 -1.35 -7.89
CA LYS A 172 -37.32 -0.30 -7.03
C LYS A 172 -38.18 0.96 -7.01
N GLN A 173 -38.10 1.69 -5.90
CA GLN A 173 -38.79 2.97 -5.76
C GLN A 173 -38.07 4.06 -6.54
N GLU A 174 -38.81 5.06 -7.02
CA GLU A 174 -38.26 6.19 -7.78
C GLU A 174 -37.09 6.88 -7.08
N VAL A 175 -37.17 7.02 -5.75
CA VAL A 175 -36.09 7.62 -4.93
C VAL A 175 -34.79 6.79 -5.00
N GLU A 176 -34.89 5.46 -5.01
CA GLU A 176 -33.71 4.58 -5.13
C GLU A 176 -33.10 4.64 -6.53
N ILE A 177 -33.93 4.81 -7.56
CA ILE A 177 -33.50 4.98 -8.95
C ILE A 177 -32.78 6.33 -9.11
N VAL A 178 -33.34 7.40 -8.56
CA VAL A 178 -32.73 8.74 -8.55
C VAL A 178 -31.38 8.72 -7.79
N ASP A 179 -31.32 8.11 -6.60
CA ASP A 179 -30.07 7.96 -5.84
C ASP A 179 -29.01 7.16 -6.62
N LEU A 180 -29.42 6.09 -7.31
CA LEU A 180 -28.53 5.35 -8.20
C LEU A 180 -27.97 6.27 -9.29
N VAL A 181 -28.81 7.01 -10.01
CA VAL A 181 -28.37 7.94 -11.07
C VAL A 181 -27.37 8.97 -10.53
N LEU A 182 -27.64 9.57 -9.36
CA LEU A 182 -26.74 10.52 -8.70
C LEU A 182 -25.39 9.88 -8.34
N ARG A 183 -25.41 8.65 -7.79
CA ARG A 183 -24.18 7.90 -7.47
C ARG A 183 -23.39 7.56 -8.73
N LEU A 184 -24.05 7.18 -9.83
CA LEU A 184 -23.37 6.87 -11.10
C LEU A 184 -22.74 8.11 -11.73
N ARG A 185 -23.44 9.25 -11.73
CA ARG A 185 -22.88 10.53 -12.19
C ARG A 185 -21.68 10.98 -11.38
N LYS A 186 -21.74 10.86 -10.05
CA LYS A 186 -20.60 11.17 -9.18
C LYS A 186 -19.38 10.30 -9.50
N LYS A 187 -19.58 9.03 -9.82
CA LYS A 187 -18.52 8.10 -10.24
C LYS A 187 -17.98 8.45 -11.63
N LEU A 188 -18.84 8.89 -12.56
CA LEU A 188 -18.46 9.35 -13.90
C LEU A 188 -17.56 10.61 -13.83
N LEU A 189 -17.98 11.62 -13.07
CA LEU A 189 -17.18 12.83 -12.84
C LEU A 189 -15.82 12.52 -12.18
N ALA A 190 -15.80 11.54 -11.27
CA ALA A 190 -14.55 11.10 -10.64
C ALA A 190 -13.61 10.38 -11.65
N ALA A 191 -14.15 9.70 -12.66
CA ALA A 191 -13.38 9.14 -13.76
C ALA A 191 -12.84 10.22 -14.71
N GLU A 192 -13.68 11.18 -15.09
CA GLU A 192 -13.32 12.29 -16.00
C GLU A 192 -12.28 13.23 -15.37
N SER A 193 -12.32 13.45 -14.06
CA SER A 193 -11.32 14.24 -13.32
C SER A 193 -9.95 13.57 -13.17
N GLY A 194 -9.73 12.39 -13.77
CA GLY A 194 -8.46 11.66 -13.73
C GLY A 194 -8.16 10.98 -12.40
N LYS A 195 -9.10 10.98 -11.45
CA LYS A 195 -8.93 10.34 -10.13
C LYS A 195 -9.12 8.82 -10.17
N LEU A 196 -9.82 8.32 -11.19
CA LEU A 196 -10.06 6.89 -11.44
C LEU A 196 -9.60 6.54 -12.85
N SER A 197 -8.63 5.63 -12.97
CA SER A 197 -8.25 5.05 -14.25
C SER A 197 -9.27 3.96 -14.60
N LEU A 198 -10.21 4.28 -15.49
CA LEU A 198 -11.21 3.35 -16.00
C LEU A 198 -11.01 3.12 -17.50
N PRO A 199 -11.35 1.94 -18.03
CA PRO A 199 -11.43 1.73 -19.47
C PRO A 199 -12.49 2.65 -20.10
N GLU A 200 -12.16 3.29 -21.22
CA GLU A 200 -13.04 4.19 -21.96
C GLU A 200 -14.39 3.53 -22.31
N LYS A 201 -14.37 2.25 -22.68
CA LYS A 201 -15.57 1.43 -22.93
C LYS A 201 -16.50 1.30 -21.72
N THR A 202 -15.96 1.31 -20.50
CA THR A 202 -16.76 1.22 -19.27
C THR A 202 -17.44 2.57 -18.98
N VAL A 203 -16.78 3.68 -19.32
CA VAL A 203 -17.32 5.04 -19.20
C VAL A 203 -18.49 5.24 -20.16
N GLU A 204 -18.33 4.87 -21.42
CA GLU A 204 -19.37 4.95 -22.46
C GLU A 204 -20.62 4.11 -22.09
N LYS A 205 -20.40 2.87 -21.63
CA LYS A 205 -21.49 2.01 -21.17
C LYS A 205 -22.23 2.59 -19.97
N LEU A 206 -21.49 3.17 -19.02
CA LEU A 206 -22.09 3.82 -17.85
C LEU A 206 -22.93 5.03 -18.26
N GLN A 207 -22.47 5.84 -19.21
CA GLN A 207 -23.23 6.96 -19.76
C GLN A 207 -24.51 6.50 -20.47
N SER A 208 -24.42 5.47 -21.32
CA SER A 208 -25.59 4.89 -21.99
C SER A 208 -26.60 4.35 -20.97
N HIS A 209 -26.11 3.66 -19.95
CA HIS A 209 -26.91 3.18 -18.84
C HIS A 209 -27.61 4.32 -18.08
N ILE A 210 -26.92 5.40 -17.73
CA ILE A 210 -27.53 6.57 -17.06
C ILE A 210 -28.66 7.15 -17.93
N ASN A 211 -28.42 7.32 -19.23
CA ASN A 211 -29.42 7.89 -20.14
C ASN A 211 -30.65 7.00 -20.26
N ASN A 212 -30.46 5.68 -20.37
CA ASN A 212 -31.56 4.72 -20.44
C ASN A 212 -32.41 4.74 -19.14
N ILE A 213 -31.78 4.89 -17.98
CA ILE A 213 -32.48 4.97 -16.69
C ILE A 213 -33.28 6.28 -16.59
N ILE A 214 -32.70 7.41 -17.00
CA ILE A 214 -33.38 8.71 -16.98
C ILE A 214 -34.64 8.64 -17.86
N GLN A 215 -34.56 8.04 -19.05
CA GLN A 215 -35.72 7.88 -19.95
C GLN A 215 -36.87 7.03 -19.35
N THR A 216 -36.58 6.19 -18.36
CA THR A 216 -37.62 5.40 -17.65
C THR A 216 -38.29 6.14 -16.49
N LEU A 217 -37.75 7.28 -16.05
CA LEU A 217 -38.33 8.08 -14.96
C LEU A 217 -39.45 9.00 -15.46
N PRO A 218 -40.41 9.42 -14.62
CA PRO A 218 -41.41 10.44 -14.95
C PRO A 218 -40.79 11.77 -15.39
N GLU A 219 -41.48 12.53 -16.25
CA GLU A 219 -40.99 13.81 -16.80
C GLU A 219 -40.55 14.82 -15.71
N ASP A 220 -41.25 14.84 -14.58
CA ASP A 220 -40.92 15.71 -13.44
C ASP A 220 -39.53 15.41 -12.86
N LEU A 221 -39.14 14.13 -12.79
CA LEU A 221 -37.84 13.70 -12.30
C LEU A 221 -36.76 13.76 -13.39
N GLN A 222 -37.14 13.57 -14.66
CA GLN A 222 -36.23 13.78 -15.80
C GLN A 222 -35.75 15.23 -15.87
N ASN A 223 -36.64 16.21 -15.65
CA ASN A 223 -36.31 17.63 -15.69
C ASN A 223 -35.38 18.07 -14.55
N ILE A 224 -35.45 17.41 -13.39
CA ILE A 224 -34.55 17.68 -12.24
C ILE A 224 -33.19 17.01 -12.44
N LEU A 225 -33.17 15.87 -13.14
CA LEU A 225 -31.96 15.11 -13.39
C LEU A 225 -31.23 15.54 -14.67
N ASN A 226 -31.80 16.31 -15.59
CA ASN A 226 -31.08 16.78 -16.77
C ASN A 226 -30.14 17.96 -16.48
#